data_AF-A0A8X7VHT0-F1
#
_entry.id   AF-A0A8X7VHT0-F1
#
_cell.length_a   1.000
_cell.length_b   1.000
_cell.length_c   1.000
_cell.angle_alpha   90.00
_cell.angle_beta   90.00
_cell.angle_gamma   90.00
#
_symmetry.space_group_name_H-M   'P 1'
#
loop_
_entity.id
_entity.type
_entity.pdbx_description
1 polymer ?
#
loop_
_entity_poly.entity_id
_entity_poly.type
_entity_poly.pdbx_seq_one_letter_code
_entity_poly.pdbx_strand_id
1 'polypeptide(L)'
;MENGGLASSGSSPLLGSMQEFKLFETQSNFYMIGWNGSGVYRLLKIDRLDASELNRSEDSTAYTKTECYELLKRIHQGNKATGGLKVVTLCYGIIGFIKF
;
A
#
# COMPACT_ATOMS: atom_id res chain seq x y z
N MET A 1 -49.29 -6.04 -7.76
CA MET A 1 -48.60 -5.58 -6.54
C MET A 1 -47.12 -5.74 -6.80
N GLU A 2 -46.52 -4.64 -7.21
CA GLU A 2 -45.10 -4.51 -7.47
C GLU A 2 -44.40 -4.38 -6.11
N ASN A 3 -43.42 -5.22 -5.83
CA ASN A 3 -42.39 -4.98 -4.82
C ASN A 3 -41.13 -5.62 -5.40
N GLY A 4 -40.18 -4.87 -5.96
CA GLY A 4 -39.58 -3.68 -5.36
C GLY A 4 -38.25 -4.14 -4.79
N GLY A 5 -37.21 -4.07 -5.62
CA GLY A 5 -35.90 -4.64 -5.33
C GLY A 5 -35.21 -4.01 -4.13
N LEU A 6 -34.50 -4.84 -3.38
CA LEU A 6 -33.41 -4.39 -2.53
C LEU A 6 -32.11 -4.88 -3.18
N ALA A 7 -31.67 -4.17 -4.22
CA ALA A 7 -30.25 -4.19 -4.56
C ALA A 7 -29.54 -3.53 -3.37
N SER A 8 -29.00 -4.35 -2.48
CA SER A 8 -28.16 -3.88 -1.40
C SER A 8 -26.93 -3.24 -2.03
N SER A 9 -26.98 -1.93 -2.23
CA SER A 9 -25.81 -1.06 -2.36
C SER A 9 -25.09 -1.03 -1.01
N GLY A 10 -24.60 -2.19 -0.58
CA GLY A 10 -23.74 -2.34 0.58
C GLY A 10 -22.34 -2.55 0.03
N SER A 11 -21.58 -1.47 -0.09
CA SER A 11 -20.11 -1.57 -0.10
C SER A 11 -19.73 -2.54 1.01
N SER A 12 -19.06 -3.64 0.66
CA SER A 12 -18.62 -4.61 1.65
C SER A 12 -17.86 -3.86 2.76
N PRO A 13 -18.16 -4.10 4.05
CA PRO A 13 -17.46 -3.44 5.16
C PRO A 13 -15.98 -3.85 5.26
N LEU A 14 -15.47 -4.57 4.26
CA LEU A 14 -14.11 -5.11 4.16
C LEU A 14 -13.12 -4.14 3.49
N LEU A 15 -13.59 -3.05 2.86
CA LEU A 15 -12.72 -2.05 2.21
C LEU A 15 -13.11 -0.63 2.61
N GLY A 16 -12.83 -0.25 3.86
CA GLY A 16 -12.74 1.18 4.18
C GLY A 16 -11.73 1.86 3.24
N SER A 17 -12.09 3.01 2.67
CA SER A 17 -11.19 3.78 1.82
C SER A 17 -9.91 4.10 2.59
N MET A 18 -8.76 3.86 1.97
CA MET A 18 -7.48 4.31 2.53
C MET A 18 -7.46 5.84 2.57
N GLN A 19 -7.05 6.41 3.69
CA GLN A 19 -7.15 7.85 3.97
C GLN A 19 -5.78 8.53 3.93
N GLU A 20 -4.76 7.86 4.47
CA GLU A 20 -3.39 8.38 4.53
C GLU A 20 -2.42 7.37 3.95
N PHE A 21 -1.42 7.87 3.24
CA PHE A 21 -0.36 7.05 2.67
C PHE A 21 1.01 7.58 3.07
N LYS A 22 1.92 6.65 3.35
CA LYS A 22 3.34 6.93 3.53
C LYS A 22 4.14 6.13 2.52
N LEU A 23 4.96 6.83 1.76
CA LEU A 23 5.85 6.23 0.77
C LEU A 23 7.24 6.04 1.39
N PHE A 24 7.78 4.85 1.19
CA PHE A 24 9.12 4.48 1.54
C PHE A 24 9.86 3.97 0.31
N GLU A 25 11.18 4.03 0.37
CA GLU A 25 12.05 3.49 -0.65
C GLU A 25 13.18 2.62 -0.08
N THR A 26 13.56 1.63 -0.86
CA THR A 26 14.90 1.04 -0.85
C THR A 26 15.55 1.30 -2.20
N GLN A 27 16.79 0.82 -2.40
CA GLN A 27 17.45 0.89 -3.70
C GLN A 27 16.59 0.32 -4.84
N SER A 28 15.92 -0.82 -4.60
CA SER A 28 15.26 -1.59 -5.66
C SER A 28 13.74 -1.46 -5.69
N ASN A 29 13.11 -0.93 -4.64
CA ASN A 29 11.66 -0.92 -4.52
C ASN A 29 11.13 0.35 -3.86
N PHE A 30 9.91 0.74 -4.24
CA PHE A 30 9.06 1.60 -3.44
C PHE A 30 8.04 0.77 -2.65
N TYR A 31 7.72 1.23 -1.45
CA TYR A 31 6.73 0.63 -0.56
C TYR A 31 5.76 1.72 -0.10
N MET A 32 4.49 1.59 -0.46
CA MET A 32 3.45 2.50 -0.01
C MET A 32 2.58 1.83 1.04
N ILE A 33 2.57 2.41 2.24
CA ILE A 33 1.72 1.98 3.35
C ILE A 33 0.48 2.85 3.38
N GLY A 34 -0.69 2.25 3.19
CA GLY A 34 -1.99 2.92 3.34
C GLY A 34 -2.63 2.58 4.69
N TRP A 35 -3.26 3.56 5.32
CA TRP A 35 -4.08 3.38 6.52
C TRP A 35 -5.54 3.78 6.25
N ASN A 36 -6.49 2.98 6.71
CA ASN A 36 -7.91 3.18 6.43
C ASN A 36 -8.67 4.05 7.46
N GLY A 37 -7.98 4.62 8.45
CA GLY A 37 -8.62 5.36 9.55
C GLY A 37 -9.10 4.50 10.72
N SER A 38 -9.24 3.18 10.53
CA SER A 38 -9.85 2.26 11.50
C SER A 38 -8.90 1.17 11.99
N GLY A 39 -7.59 1.35 11.80
CA GLY A 39 -6.55 0.47 12.32
C GLY A 39 -6.05 -0.61 11.37
N VAL A 40 -6.55 -0.65 10.13
CA VAL A 40 -6.04 -1.53 9.08
C VAL A 40 -5.00 -0.79 8.25
N TYR A 41 -3.86 -1.46 8.04
CA TYR A 41 -2.78 -1.04 7.17
C TYR A 41 -2.67 -2.00 5.99
N ARG A 42 -2.39 -1.45 4.80
CA ARG A 42 -2.12 -2.23 3.59
C ARG A 42 -0.80 -1.79 2.96
N LEU A 43 -0.13 -2.71 2.26
CA LEU A 43 1.13 -2.46 1.60
C LEU A 43 1.00 -2.65 0.08
N LEU A 44 1.43 -1.65 -0.66
CA LEU A 44 1.74 -1.76 -2.08
C LEU A 44 3.27 -1.74 -2.26
N LYS A 45 3.82 -2.71 -2.97
CA LYS A 45 5.23 -2.73 -3.38
C LYS A 45 5.34 -2.50 -4.89
N ILE A 46 6.30 -1.68 -5.30
CA ILE A 46 6.54 -1.29 -6.68
C ILE A 46 8.03 -1.50 -6.97
N ASP A 47 8.36 -2.28 -8.00
CA ASP A 47 9.74 -2.48 -8.43
C ASP A 47 10.29 -1.21 -9.11
N ARG A 48 11.58 -0.90 -8.86
CA ARG A 48 12.27 0.28 -9.40
C ARG A 48 13.33 -0.05 -10.45
N LEU A 49 13.67 -1.32 -10.62
CA LEU A 49 14.80 -1.76 -11.43
C LEU A 49 14.39 -2.07 -12.86
N ASP A 50 13.18 -2.57 -13.07
CA ASP A 50 12.66 -2.77 -14.42
C ASP A 50 12.02 -1.49 -14.97
N ALA A 51 12.69 -0.86 -15.93
CA ALA A 51 12.20 0.33 -16.63
C ALA A 51 11.23 -0.01 -17.79
N SER A 52 11.13 -1.27 -18.18
CA SER A 52 10.32 -1.70 -19.32
C SER A 52 8.88 -1.97 -18.94
N GLU A 53 8.66 -2.53 -17.75
CA GLU A 53 7.34 -2.86 -17.24
C GLU A 53 7.13 -2.37 -15.81
N LEU A 54 5.91 -1.93 -15.53
CA LEU A 54 5.53 -1.52 -14.20
C LEU A 54 5.11 -2.73 -13.37
N ASN A 55 6.06 -3.30 -12.62
CA ASN A 55 5.79 -4.42 -11.74
C ASN A 55 5.34 -3.96 -10.34
N ARG A 56 4.08 -4.26 -10.01
CA ARG A 56 3.44 -3.89 -8.74
C ARG A 56 2.82 -5.12 -8.09
N SER A 57 3.11 -5.31 -6.81
CA SER A 57 2.49 -6.35 -5.99
C SER A 57 1.72 -5.70 -4.85
N GLU A 58 0.40 -5.83 -4.87
CA GLU A 58 -0.47 -5.48 -3.75
C GLU A 58 -0.53 -6.65 -2.76
N ASP A 59 -0.26 -6.36 -1.49
CA ASP A 59 -0.46 -7.31 -0.42
C ASP A 59 -1.90 -7.22 0.09
N SER A 60 -2.68 -8.28 -0.13
CA SER A 60 -4.08 -8.36 0.31
C SER A 60 -4.23 -8.50 1.82
N THR A 61 -3.12 -8.72 2.54
CA THR A 61 -3.08 -8.83 4.01
C THR A 61 -3.51 -7.54 4.68
N ALA A 62 -4.43 -7.65 5.63
CA ALA A 62 -4.81 -6.56 6.52
C ALA A 62 -3.85 -6.56 7.72
N TYR A 63 -2.92 -5.62 7.75
CA TYR A 63 -1.96 -5.49 8.84
C TYR A 63 -2.50 -4.62 9.97
N THR A 64 -2.20 -5.02 11.21
CA THR A 64 -2.23 -4.11 12.36
C THR A 64 -1.04 -3.14 12.32
N LYS A 65 -1.09 -2.09 13.13
CA LYS A 65 0.02 -1.12 13.27
C LYS A 65 1.35 -1.81 13.64
N THR A 66 1.30 -2.77 14.56
CA THR A 66 2.49 -3.49 15.04
C THR A 66 3.07 -4.40 13.96
N GLU A 67 2.23 -5.16 13.27
CA GLU A 67 2.69 -6.04 12.19
C GLU A 67 3.28 -5.23 11.02
N CYS A 68 2.66 -4.08 10.69
CA CYS A 68 3.19 -3.16 9.70
C CYS A 68 4.56 -2.61 10.11
N TYR A 69 4.72 -2.21 11.38
CA TYR A 69 6.02 -1.76 11.90
C TYR A 69 7.10 -2.85 11.82
N GLU A 70 6.79 -4.08 12.25
CA GLU A 70 7.73 -5.20 12.18
C GLU A 70 8.05 -5.59 10.74
N LEU A 71 7.10 -5.48 9.81
CA LEU A 71 7.34 -5.64 8.38
C LEU A 71 8.34 -4.61 7.85
N LEU A 72 8.11 -3.32 8.11
CA LEU A 72 9.02 -2.25 7.69
C LEU A 72 10.42 -2.41 8.29
N LYS A 73 10.51 -2.84 9.55
CA LYS A 73 11.77 -3.14 10.23
C LYS A 73 12.52 -4.29 9.55
N ARG A 74 11.84 -5.39 9.21
CA ARG A 74 12.44 -6.51 8.46
C ARG A 74 12.93 -6.08 7.09
N ILE A 75 12.14 -5.30 6.35
CA ILE A 75 12.54 -4.74 5.05
C ILE A 75 13.80 -3.87 5.22
N HIS A 76 13.83 -2.99 6.22
CA HIS A 76 14.98 -2.15 6.50
C HIS A 76 16.24 -2.97 6.75
N GLN A 77 16.18 -3.97 7.65
CA GLN A 77 17.33 -4.81 7.97
C GLN A 77 17.80 -5.63 6.76
N GLY A 78 16.88 -6.18 5.96
CA GLY A 78 17.20 -6.91 4.73
C GLY A 78 17.88 -6.05 3.66
N ASN A 79 17.71 -4.72 3.70
CA ASN A 79 18.32 -3.78 2.76
C ASN A 79 19.46 -2.97 3.39
N LYS A 80 19.95 -3.33 4.58
CA LYS A 80 20.94 -2.52 5.32
C LYS A 80 22.22 -2.26 4.53
N ALA A 81 22.67 -3.25 3.74
CA ALA A 81 23.85 -3.13 2.87
C ALA A 81 23.70 -2.11 1.74
N THR A 82 22.46 -1.82 1.33
CA THR A 82 22.12 -0.86 0.25
C THR A 82 21.49 0.43 0.80
N GLY A 83 21.69 0.71 2.09
CA GLY A 83 21.23 1.95 2.75
C GLY A 83 19.88 1.83 3.47
N GLY A 84 19.28 0.64 3.51
CA GLY A 84 18.06 0.34 4.25
C GLY A 84 16.78 0.91 3.62
N LEU A 85 15.70 0.81 4.39
CA LEU A 85 14.41 1.44 4.07
C LEU A 85 14.41 2.90 4.55
N LYS A 86 14.00 3.82 3.68
CA LYS A 86 13.95 5.26 3.93
C LYS A 86 12.54 5.80 3.71
N VAL A 87 12.15 6.82 4.46
CA VAL A 87 10.89 7.54 4.23
C VAL A 87 11.10 8.51 3.08
N VAL A 88 10.20 8.50 2.11
CA VAL A 88 10.18 9.46 1.00
C VAL A 88 9.24 10.62 1.34
N THR A 89 7.96 10.33 1.58
CA THR A 89 6.95 11.37 1.82
C THR A 89 5.67 10.82 2.44
N LEU A 90 4.83 11.73 2.94
CA LEU A 90 3.41 11.53 3.20
C LEU A 90 2.61 12.02 1.99
N CYS A 91 1.58 11.28 1.59
CA CYS A 91 0.73 11.67 0.48
C CYS A 91 -0.71 11.14 0.62
N TYR A 92 -1.58 11.60 -0.27
CA TYR A 92 -2.98 11.16 -0.35
C TYR A 92 -3.21 10.06 -1.39
N GLY A 93 -2.18 9.66 -2.13
CA GLY A 93 -2.26 8.57 -3.09
C GLY A 93 -1.28 8.71 -4.25
N ILE A 94 -1.38 7.79 -5.21
CA ILE A 94 -0.65 7.79 -6.48
C ILE A 94 -1.68 8.05 -7.59
N ILE A 95 -1.46 9.09 -8.40
CA ILE A 95 -2.35 9.45 -9.50
C ILE A 95 -2.14 8.58 -10.75
N GLY A 96 -0.94 8.02 -10.93
CA GLY A 96 -0.59 7.22 -12.09
C GLY A 96 0.93 7.03 -12.24
N PHE A 97 1.32 6.28 -13.26
CA PHE A 97 2.71 6.06 -13.64
C PHE A 97 2.86 6.43 -15.12
N ILE A 98 3.97 7.07 -15.48
CA ILE A 98 4.25 7.51 -16.85
C ILE A 98 5.54 6.83 -17.29
N LYS A 99 5.51 6.21 -18.48
CA LYS A 99 6.70 5.70 -19.17
C LYS A 99 7.08 6.70 -20.25
N PHE A 100 8.29 7.25 -20.15
CA PHE A 100 8.85 8.18 -21.14
C PHE A 100 9.60 7.42 -22.23
#